data_AF-A0A5N6U640-F1
#
_entry.id   AF-A0A5N6U640-F1
#
_cell.length_a   1.000
_cell.length_b   1.000
_cell.length_c   1.000
_cell.angle_alpha   90.00
_cell.angle_beta   90.00
_cell.angle_gamma   90.00
#
_symmetry.space_group_name_H-M   'P 1'
#
loop_
_entity.id
_entity.type
_entity.pdbx_description
1 polymer ?
#
loop_
_entity_poly.entity_id
_entity_poly.type
_entity_poly.pdbx_seq_one_letter_code
_entity_poly.pdbx_strand_id
1 'polypeptide(L)'
;MERKRQDNITALLGLLDTRDFYSRLYSLQLIFQISSARPERTQECILTAPLGIPRLVSALSDAREPVRNEALLLLIALTPASEELQKLVAFENAFDLILSLIEKEGALSHGVEVVEDCLSLLANLLRLNTSNQSYFRETGCVKRLAKLLADVNYEQATDEPMPQWTLAHRDKNIWGLLVIVQLFLVRGGVNTPANQLAFWHSGVMEQVLSAAFSQKFSVNVTSKVWDITVSVSLFVTDLSRHSQLAPI
;
A
#
# COMPACT_ATOMS: atom_id res chain seq x y z
N MET A 1 -7.90 33.58 -13.52
CA MET A 1 -8.32 32.23 -13.98
C MET A 1 -8.06 31.16 -12.93
N GLU A 2 -6.94 31.24 -12.20
CA GLU A 2 -6.54 30.31 -11.13
C GLU A 2 -7.54 30.21 -9.97
N ARG A 3 -8.07 31.34 -9.48
CA ARG A 3 -9.09 31.35 -8.41
C ARG A 3 -10.33 30.52 -8.75
N LYS A 4 -10.85 30.66 -9.98
CA LYS A 4 -12.00 29.86 -10.45
C LYS A 4 -11.72 28.35 -10.47
N ARG A 5 -10.46 27.94 -10.72
CA ARG A 5 -10.08 26.51 -10.71
C ARG A 5 -10.04 25.95 -9.30
N GLN A 6 -9.49 26.73 -8.35
CA GLN A 6 -9.51 26.39 -6.93
C GLN A 6 -10.95 26.22 -6.43
N ASP A 7 -11.82 27.18 -6.76
CA ASP A 7 -13.23 27.15 -6.36
C ASP A 7 -13.94 25.91 -6.93
N ASN A 8 -13.65 25.52 -8.17
CA ASN A 8 -14.22 24.32 -8.79
C ASN A 8 -13.78 23.01 -8.12
N ILE A 9 -12.47 22.83 -7.85
CA ILE A 9 -11.98 21.63 -7.16
C ILE A 9 -12.56 21.58 -5.74
N THR A 10 -12.60 22.72 -5.05
CA THR A 10 -13.19 22.80 -3.71
C THR A 10 -14.68 22.45 -3.72
N ALA A 11 -15.43 22.89 -4.74
CA ALA A 11 -16.83 22.53 -4.91
C ALA A 11 -17.03 21.02 -5.18
N LEU A 12 -16.21 20.42 -6.06
CA LEU A 12 -16.24 18.98 -6.32
C LEU A 12 -15.91 18.16 -5.07
N LEU A 13 -14.91 18.59 -4.28
CA LEU A 13 -14.61 17.97 -3.00
C LEU A 13 -15.79 18.11 -2.01
N GLY A 14 -16.47 19.26 -2.01
CA GLY A 14 -17.68 19.46 -1.18
C GLY A 14 -18.83 18.53 -1.54
N LEU A 15 -18.93 18.09 -2.80
CA LEU A 15 -19.95 17.11 -3.21
C LEU A 15 -19.71 15.71 -2.61
N LEU A 16 -18.51 15.42 -2.10
CA LEU A 16 -18.21 14.15 -1.41
C LEU A 16 -18.93 14.03 -0.06
N ASP A 17 -19.31 15.16 0.55
CA ASP A 17 -20.06 15.20 1.81
C ASP A 17 -21.57 14.92 1.60
N THR A 18 -22.04 14.93 0.35
CA THR A 18 -23.45 14.67 0.04
C THR A 18 -23.79 13.19 0.24
N ARG A 19 -25.07 12.89 0.51
CA ARG A 19 -25.53 11.49 0.60
C ARG A 19 -25.78 10.87 -0.78
N ASP A 20 -25.96 11.71 -1.79
CA ASP A 20 -26.31 11.29 -3.14
C ASP A 20 -25.18 10.47 -3.79
N PHE A 21 -25.54 9.33 -4.36
CA PHE A 21 -24.57 8.39 -4.93
C PHE A 21 -23.85 8.98 -6.14
N TYR A 22 -24.61 9.54 -7.08
CA TYR A 22 -24.07 10.04 -8.35
C TYR A 22 -23.22 11.29 -8.15
N SER A 23 -23.64 12.19 -7.25
CA SER A 23 -22.88 13.39 -6.90
C SER A 23 -21.49 13.02 -6.39
N ARG A 24 -21.37 12.01 -5.53
CA ARG A 24 -20.07 11.54 -5.02
C ARG A 24 -19.24 10.86 -6.11
N LEU A 25 -19.83 9.88 -6.79
CA LEU A 25 -19.13 9.10 -7.82
C LEU A 25 -18.61 10.00 -8.94
N TYR A 26 -19.47 10.84 -9.51
CA TYR A 26 -19.08 11.72 -10.61
C TYR A 26 -18.11 12.81 -10.17
N SER A 27 -18.16 13.26 -8.92
CA SER A 27 -17.14 14.19 -8.42
C SER A 27 -15.76 13.54 -8.37
N LEU A 28 -15.65 12.30 -7.87
CA LEU A 28 -14.39 11.56 -7.86
C LEU A 28 -13.87 11.33 -9.29
N GLN A 29 -14.73 10.87 -10.20
CA GLN A 29 -14.38 10.66 -11.60
C GLN A 29 -13.91 11.94 -12.29
N LEU A 30 -14.62 13.05 -12.07
CA LEU A 30 -14.23 14.34 -12.64
C LEU A 30 -12.87 14.79 -12.08
N ILE A 31 -12.65 14.69 -10.77
CA ILE A 31 -11.34 15.03 -10.17
C ILE A 31 -10.24 14.12 -10.76
N PHE A 32 -10.50 12.83 -10.96
CA PHE A 32 -9.55 11.89 -11.58
C PHE A 32 -9.19 12.28 -13.03
N GLN A 33 -10.19 12.65 -13.84
CA GLN A 33 -9.94 13.10 -15.21
C GLN A 33 -9.16 14.43 -15.23
N ILE A 34 -9.46 15.34 -14.30
CA ILE A 34 -8.74 16.61 -14.17
C ILE A 34 -7.30 16.39 -13.69
N SER A 35 -7.07 15.47 -12.74
CA SER A 35 -5.72 15.13 -12.27
C SER A 35 -4.88 14.49 -13.37
N SER A 36 -5.48 13.64 -14.20
CA SER A 36 -4.82 13.05 -15.37
C SER A 36 -4.39 14.10 -16.40
N ALA A 37 -5.18 15.16 -16.59
CA ALA A 37 -4.84 16.24 -17.52
C ALA A 37 -3.88 17.28 -16.92
N ARG A 38 -3.94 17.53 -15.61
CA ARG A 38 -3.16 18.55 -14.89
C ARG A 38 -2.85 18.09 -13.45
N PRO A 39 -1.87 17.19 -13.26
CA PRO A 39 -1.64 16.54 -11.97
C PRO A 39 -1.19 17.53 -10.89
N GLU A 40 -0.12 18.28 -11.15
CA GLU A 40 0.50 19.23 -10.21
C GLU A 40 -0.52 20.26 -9.70
N ARG A 41 -1.28 20.85 -10.63
CA ARG A 41 -2.26 21.88 -10.27
C ARG A 41 -3.44 21.30 -9.49
N THR A 42 -3.88 20.09 -9.83
CA THR A 42 -4.96 19.42 -9.10
C THR A 42 -4.53 19.09 -7.68
N GLN A 43 -3.31 18.60 -7.49
CA GLN A 43 -2.73 18.35 -6.17
C GLN A 43 -2.65 19.63 -5.33
N GLU A 44 -2.13 20.73 -5.89
CA GLU A 44 -2.09 22.03 -5.20
C GLU A 44 -3.50 22.50 -4.78
N CYS A 45 -4.49 22.32 -5.66
CA CYS A 45 -5.87 22.67 -5.34
C CYS A 45 -6.44 21.82 -4.21
N ILE A 46 -6.15 20.51 -4.18
CA ILE A 46 -6.60 19.60 -3.11
C ILE A 46 -5.92 19.94 -1.78
N LEU A 47 -4.61 20.22 -1.80
CA LEU A 47 -3.82 20.57 -0.60
C LEU A 47 -4.29 21.87 0.04
N THR A 48 -4.71 22.84 -0.77
CA THR A 48 -5.20 24.14 -0.29
C THR A 48 -6.70 24.15 0.03
N ALA A 49 -7.44 23.15 -0.43
CA ALA A 49 -8.88 23.05 -0.15
C ALA A 49 -9.14 22.64 1.31
N PRO A 50 -10.09 23.28 2.01
CA PRO A 50 -10.45 22.90 3.36
C PRO A 50 -10.96 21.46 3.38
N LEU A 51 -10.37 20.63 4.25
CA LEU A 51 -10.68 19.20 4.37
C LEU A 51 -10.53 18.42 3.05
N GLY A 52 -9.70 18.89 2.11
CA GLY A 52 -9.56 18.23 0.81
C GLY A 52 -9.11 16.78 0.92
N ILE A 53 -7.99 16.54 1.61
CA ILE A 53 -7.45 15.18 1.83
C ILE A 53 -8.35 14.33 2.75
N PRO A 54 -8.81 14.82 3.92
CA PRO A 54 -9.75 14.07 4.77
C PRO A 54 -11.00 13.56 4.02
N ARG A 55 -11.57 14.37 3.13
CA ARG A 55 -12.74 13.97 2.31
C ARG A 55 -12.42 12.86 1.32
N LEU A 56 -11.25 12.90 0.69
CA LEU A 56 -10.81 11.84 -0.23
C LEU A 56 -10.54 10.52 0.50
N VAL A 57 -9.87 10.60 1.66
CA VAL A 57 -9.57 9.41 2.47
C VAL A 57 -10.84 8.82 3.08
N SER A 58 -11.78 9.64 3.55
CA SER A 58 -13.06 9.14 4.08
C SER A 58 -13.91 8.42 3.02
N ALA A 59 -13.76 8.77 1.75
CA ALA A 59 -14.43 8.07 0.65
C ALA A 59 -13.96 6.62 0.47
N LEU A 60 -12.77 6.24 0.96
CA LEU A 60 -12.33 4.82 1.04
C LEU A 60 -13.18 3.99 2.01
N SER A 61 -13.96 4.62 2.88
CA SER A 61 -14.88 3.96 3.81
C SER A 61 -16.34 4.00 3.32
N ASP A 62 -16.59 4.41 2.08
CA ASP A 62 -17.95 4.40 1.52
C ASP A 62 -18.47 2.96 1.43
N ALA A 63 -19.72 2.75 1.87
CA ALA A 63 -20.38 1.45 1.79
C ALA A 63 -20.69 1.02 0.35
N ARG A 64 -20.69 1.97 -0.59
CA ARG A 64 -20.99 1.73 -2.00
C ARG A 64 -19.67 1.51 -2.73
N GLU A 65 -19.40 0.26 -3.11
CA GLU A 65 -18.15 -0.16 -3.75
C GLU A 65 -17.72 0.73 -4.93
N PRO A 66 -18.61 1.21 -5.83
CA PRO A 66 -18.18 2.08 -6.92
C PRO A 66 -17.55 3.40 -6.44
N VAL A 67 -18.09 4.02 -5.38
CA VAL A 67 -17.56 5.28 -4.83
C VAL A 67 -16.22 5.03 -4.16
N ARG A 68 -16.13 3.96 -3.36
CA ARG A 68 -14.92 3.55 -2.66
C ARG A 68 -13.79 3.23 -3.64
N ASN A 69 -14.07 2.45 -4.68
CA ASN A 69 -13.09 2.03 -5.68
C ASN A 69 -12.62 3.24 -6.51
N GLU A 70 -13.51 4.16 -6.85
CA GLU A 70 -13.11 5.40 -7.53
C GLU A 70 -12.23 6.30 -6.66
N ALA A 71 -12.52 6.38 -5.35
CA ALA A 71 -11.66 7.11 -4.40
C ALA A 71 -10.26 6.49 -4.31
N LEU A 72 -10.18 5.16 -4.32
CA LEU A 72 -8.92 4.41 -4.35
C LEU A 72 -8.10 4.76 -5.61
N LEU A 73 -8.71 4.67 -6.79
CA LEU A 73 -8.07 5.03 -8.06
C LEU A 73 -7.59 6.49 -8.08
N LEU A 74 -8.40 7.42 -7.55
CA LEU A 74 -8.02 8.82 -7.45
C LEU A 74 -6.81 9.04 -6.54
N LEU A 75 -6.77 8.39 -5.38
CA LEU A 75 -5.60 8.47 -4.48
C LEU A 75 -4.35 7.85 -5.12
N ILE A 76 -4.49 6.77 -5.88
CA ILE A 76 -3.37 6.17 -6.65
C ILE A 76 -2.84 7.17 -7.68
N ALA A 77 -3.71 7.91 -8.38
CA ALA A 77 -3.29 8.91 -9.36
C ALA A 77 -2.62 10.14 -8.71
N LEU A 78 -3.06 10.53 -7.50
CA LEU A 78 -2.60 11.75 -6.83
C LEU A 78 -1.31 11.57 -6.01
N THR A 79 -1.00 10.37 -5.53
CA THR A 79 0.11 10.15 -4.59
C THR A 79 1.53 10.07 -5.19
N PRO A 80 1.78 9.64 -6.44
CA PRO A 80 3.15 9.40 -6.94
C PRO A 80 4.05 10.64 -6.98
N ALA A 81 3.47 11.82 -7.23
CA ALA A 81 4.24 13.04 -7.52
C ALA A 81 4.37 14.02 -6.34
N SER A 82 3.82 13.69 -5.16
CA SER A 82 3.79 14.62 -4.02
C SER A 82 4.04 13.90 -2.69
N GLU A 83 5.25 14.07 -2.14
CA GLU A 83 5.62 13.55 -0.81
C GLU A 83 4.74 14.14 0.30
N GLU A 84 4.38 15.43 0.18
CA GLU A 84 3.49 16.10 1.12
C GLU A 84 2.09 15.48 1.14
N LEU A 85 1.53 15.22 -0.05
CA LEU A 85 0.24 14.55 -0.16
C LEU A 85 0.30 13.13 0.42
N GLN A 86 1.38 12.39 0.17
CA GLN A 86 1.58 11.05 0.76
C GLN A 86 1.58 11.09 2.29
N LYS A 87 2.25 12.07 2.90
CA LYS A 87 2.28 12.23 4.36
C LYS A 87 0.90 12.53 4.91
N LEU A 88 0.21 13.50 4.32
CA LEU A 88 -1.13 13.90 4.75
C LEU A 88 -2.16 12.78 4.59
N VAL A 89 -2.12 12.03 3.48
CA VAL A 89 -2.97 10.84 3.31
C VAL A 89 -2.68 9.78 4.38
N ALA A 90 -1.41 9.52 4.70
CA ALA A 90 -1.04 8.58 5.76
C ALA A 90 -1.56 9.04 7.14
N PHE A 91 -1.50 10.34 7.45
CA PHE A 91 -2.00 10.90 8.70
C PHE A 91 -3.52 10.76 8.89
N GLU A 92 -4.29 10.72 7.80
CA GLU A 92 -5.74 10.46 7.82
C GLU A 92 -6.08 8.96 8.01
N ASN A 93 -5.19 8.19 8.66
CA ASN A 93 -5.34 6.76 8.93
C ASN A 93 -5.52 5.88 7.67
N ALA A 94 -4.99 6.32 6.52
CA ALA A 94 -5.18 5.59 5.27
C ALA A 94 -4.59 4.17 5.29
N PHE A 95 -3.47 3.93 5.99
CA PHE A 95 -2.87 2.59 6.05
C PHE A 95 -3.80 1.54 6.65
N ASP A 96 -4.49 1.87 7.74
CA ASP A 96 -5.42 0.94 8.37
C ASP A 96 -6.64 0.68 7.49
N LEU A 97 -7.17 1.73 6.84
CA LEU A 97 -8.29 1.63 5.90
C LEU A 97 -7.93 0.74 4.70
N ILE A 98 -6.75 0.95 4.11
CA ILE A 98 -6.30 0.19 2.93
C ILE A 98 -6.07 -1.28 3.29
N LEU A 99 -5.39 -1.58 4.40
CA LEU A 99 -5.16 -2.97 4.82
C LEU A 99 -6.47 -3.67 5.18
N SER A 100 -7.43 -2.96 5.78
CA SER A 100 -8.75 -3.50 6.08
C SER A 100 -9.58 -3.72 4.82
N LEU A 101 -9.38 -2.90 3.79
CA LEU A 101 -9.98 -3.12 2.48
C LEU A 101 -9.40 -4.37 1.81
N ILE A 102 -8.08 -4.57 1.86
CA ILE A 102 -7.44 -5.81 1.35
C ILE A 102 -8.06 -7.06 1.99
N GLU A 103 -8.23 -7.06 3.31
CA GLU A 103 -8.83 -8.20 4.03
C GLU A 103 -10.31 -8.43 3.61
N LYS A 104 -11.09 -7.36 3.43
CA LYS A 104 -12.49 -7.45 2.99
C LYS A 104 -12.66 -7.96 1.56
N GLU A 105 -11.70 -7.66 0.70
CA GLU A 105 -11.72 -8.01 -0.72
C GLU A 105 -11.07 -9.38 -1.01
N GLY A 106 -10.97 -10.26 0.00
CA GLY A 106 -10.47 -11.63 -0.18
C GLY A 106 -8.96 -11.81 0.03
N ALA A 107 -8.30 -10.84 0.68
CA ALA A 107 -6.88 -10.86 1.00
C ALA A 107 -6.00 -11.16 -0.24
N LEU A 108 -4.80 -11.71 -0.04
CA LEU A 108 -3.92 -12.00 -1.20
C LEU A 108 -4.39 -13.23 -1.98
N SER A 109 -5.13 -14.15 -1.37
CA SER A 109 -5.52 -15.45 -1.96
C SER A 109 -6.63 -15.34 -3.00
N HIS A 110 -7.67 -14.58 -2.69
CA HIS A 110 -8.90 -14.51 -3.49
C HIS A 110 -9.16 -13.11 -4.03
N GLY A 111 -8.41 -12.11 -3.57
CA GLY A 111 -8.54 -10.75 -4.05
C GLY A 111 -8.12 -10.57 -5.50
N VAL A 112 -8.84 -9.69 -6.19
CA VAL A 112 -8.65 -9.41 -7.61
C VAL A 112 -8.19 -7.94 -7.76
N GLU A 113 -8.84 -7.12 -8.59
CA GLU A 113 -8.36 -5.78 -8.95
C GLU A 113 -8.26 -4.83 -7.75
N VAL A 114 -9.22 -4.86 -6.82
CA VAL A 114 -9.24 -3.93 -5.69
C VAL A 114 -8.04 -4.14 -4.77
N VAL A 115 -7.60 -5.39 -4.56
CA VAL A 115 -6.41 -5.69 -3.74
C VAL A 115 -5.15 -5.19 -4.44
N GLU A 116 -5.05 -5.34 -5.76
CA GLU A 116 -3.94 -4.82 -6.55
C GLU A 116 -3.84 -3.28 -6.47
N ASP A 117 -4.99 -2.60 -6.55
CA ASP A 117 -5.08 -1.14 -6.41
C ASP A 117 -4.69 -0.71 -4.98
N CYS A 118 -5.14 -1.42 -3.95
CA CYS A 118 -4.74 -1.17 -2.57
C CYS A 118 -3.22 -1.29 -2.38
N LEU A 119 -2.61 -2.35 -2.91
CA LEU A 119 -1.16 -2.55 -2.87
C LEU A 119 -0.42 -1.45 -3.64
N SER A 120 -0.97 -1.00 -4.76
CA SER A 120 -0.43 0.13 -5.54
C SER A 120 -0.46 1.44 -4.76
N LEU A 121 -1.56 1.73 -4.05
CA LEU A 121 -1.64 2.90 -3.18
C LEU A 121 -0.64 2.82 -2.02
N LEU A 122 -0.55 1.66 -1.34
CA LEU A 122 0.47 1.45 -0.30
C LEU A 122 1.88 1.69 -0.84
N ALA A 123 2.18 1.21 -2.05
CA ALA A 123 3.49 1.40 -2.66
C ALA A 123 3.78 2.89 -2.91
N ASN A 124 2.80 3.66 -3.39
CA ASN A 124 2.95 5.10 -3.58
C ASN A 124 3.20 5.84 -2.27
N LEU A 125 2.49 5.47 -1.20
CA LEU A 125 2.62 6.11 0.11
C LEU A 125 3.95 5.79 0.81
N LEU A 126 4.58 4.66 0.48
CA LEU A 126 5.79 4.18 1.17
C LEU A 126 7.08 4.37 0.38
N ARG A 127 6.99 4.50 -0.95
CA ARG A 127 8.17 4.62 -1.82
C ARG A 127 8.90 5.94 -1.56
N LEU A 128 10.17 5.82 -1.18
CA LEU A 128 11.07 6.95 -0.91
C LEU A 128 10.55 7.94 0.15
N ASN A 129 9.57 7.54 0.97
CA ASN A 129 8.98 8.38 2.01
C ASN A 129 9.32 7.82 3.40
N THR A 130 10.46 8.25 3.95
CA THR A 130 11.00 7.75 5.22
C THR A 130 10.08 8.03 6.41
N SER A 131 9.34 9.15 6.38
CA SER A 131 8.34 9.51 7.38
C SER A 131 7.21 8.49 7.41
N ASN A 132 6.65 8.18 6.24
CA ASN A 132 5.57 7.20 6.11
C ASN A 132 6.04 5.78 6.46
N GLN A 133 7.27 5.41 6.11
CA GLN A 133 7.83 4.11 6.50
C GLN A 133 7.96 3.99 8.02
N SER A 134 8.44 5.03 8.71
CA SER A 134 8.49 5.04 10.18
C SER A 134 7.09 4.98 10.80
N TYR A 135 6.15 5.77 10.30
CA TYR A 135 4.77 5.76 10.77
C TYR A 135 4.12 4.39 10.59
N PHE A 136 4.26 3.76 9.42
CA PHE A 136 3.76 2.41 9.13
C PHE A 136 4.35 1.33 10.06
N ARG A 137 5.62 1.48 10.43
CA ARG A 137 6.29 0.58 11.40
C ARG A 137 5.71 0.75 12.81
N GLU A 138 5.44 1.99 13.21
CA GLU A 138 5.01 2.34 14.57
C GLU A 138 3.52 2.08 14.82
N THR A 139 2.68 2.09 13.78
CA THR A 139 1.24 1.84 13.89
C THR A 139 0.85 0.36 13.79
N GLY A 140 1.83 -0.56 13.78
CA GLY A 140 1.58 -2.00 13.77
C GLY A 140 1.17 -2.58 12.41
N CYS A 141 1.16 -1.77 11.34
CA CYS A 141 0.83 -2.22 9.98
C CYS A 141 1.76 -3.34 9.50
N VAL A 142 3.02 -3.35 9.95
CA VAL A 142 3.99 -4.41 9.66
C VAL A 142 3.51 -5.79 10.13
N LYS A 143 2.83 -5.89 11.28
CA LYS A 143 2.27 -7.16 11.77
C LYS A 143 1.11 -7.63 10.88
N ARG A 144 0.32 -6.70 10.34
CA ARG A 144 -0.76 -7.01 9.39
C ARG A 144 -0.21 -7.56 8.07
N LEU A 145 0.91 -7.03 7.57
CA LEU A 145 1.60 -7.61 6.40
C LEU A 145 2.05 -9.06 6.66
N ALA A 146 2.61 -9.34 7.84
CA ALA A 146 3.01 -10.69 8.22
C ALA A 146 1.80 -11.65 8.23
N LYS A 147 0.68 -11.20 8.80
CA LYS A 147 -0.57 -11.96 8.82
C LYS A 147 -1.06 -12.29 7.41
N LEU A 148 -1.12 -11.30 6.51
CA LEU A 148 -1.54 -11.52 5.12
C LEU A 148 -0.66 -12.55 4.39
N LEU A 149 0.65 -12.53 4.62
CA LEU A 149 1.56 -13.55 4.06
C LEU A 149 1.35 -14.92 4.70
N ALA A 150 1.17 -14.98 6.02
CA ALA A 150 0.94 -16.23 6.74
C ALA A 150 -0.35 -16.92 6.26
N ASP A 151 -1.44 -16.15 6.15
CA ASP A 151 -2.75 -16.66 5.73
C ASP A 151 -2.65 -17.37 4.37
N VAL A 152 -1.87 -16.81 3.43
CA VAL A 152 -1.70 -17.38 2.08
C VAL A 152 -0.68 -18.54 2.05
N ASN A 153 0.36 -18.49 2.87
CA ASN A 153 1.32 -19.59 2.97
C ASN A 153 0.67 -20.86 3.53
N TYR A 154 -0.15 -20.70 4.58
CA TYR A 154 -0.80 -21.79 5.31
C TYR A 154 -2.18 -22.17 4.74
N GLU A 155 -2.65 -21.47 3.71
CA GLU A 155 -3.88 -21.83 3.01
C GLU A 155 -3.81 -23.29 2.53
N GLN A 156 -4.78 -24.08 2.98
CA GLN A 156 -4.89 -25.49 2.65
C GLN A 156 -5.34 -25.64 1.20
N ALA A 157 -4.69 -26.55 0.46
CA ALA A 157 -5.16 -26.88 -0.87
C ALA A 157 -6.53 -27.53 -0.76
N THR A 158 -7.53 -26.94 -1.41
CA THR A 158 -8.83 -27.58 -1.61
C THR A 158 -8.68 -28.74 -2.59
N ASP A 159 -9.48 -29.80 -2.42
CA ASP A 159 -9.50 -30.93 -3.35
C ASP A 159 -9.92 -30.53 -4.78
N GLU A 160 -10.60 -29.38 -4.92
CA GLU A 160 -10.94 -28.80 -6.21
C GLU A 160 -9.77 -27.99 -6.79
N PRO A 161 -9.42 -28.22 -8.07
CA PRO A 161 -8.39 -27.45 -8.73
C PRO A 161 -8.82 -25.99 -8.88
N MET A 162 -8.05 -25.08 -8.26
CA MET A 162 -8.31 -23.65 -8.37
C MET A 162 -8.18 -23.18 -9.84
N PRO A 163 -9.08 -22.31 -10.32
CA PRO A 163 -8.96 -21.73 -11.65
C PRO A 163 -7.63 -20.99 -11.84
N GLN A 164 -7.04 -21.11 -13.05
CA GLN A 164 -5.74 -20.50 -13.36
C GLN A 164 -5.72 -18.97 -13.18
N TRP A 165 -6.83 -18.29 -13.47
CA TRP A 165 -6.94 -16.84 -13.29
C TRP A 165 -6.85 -16.45 -11.81
N THR A 166 -7.45 -17.21 -10.90
CA THR A 166 -7.37 -16.97 -9.45
C THR A 166 -5.94 -17.11 -8.94
N LEU A 167 -5.22 -18.14 -9.40
CA LEU A 167 -3.80 -18.32 -9.08
C LEU A 167 -2.94 -17.16 -9.61
N ALA A 168 -3.26 -16.62 -10.79
CA ALA A 168 -2.54 -15.48 -11.36
C ALA A 168 -2.73 -14.19 -10.54
N HIS A 169 -3.95 -13.88 -10.10
CA HIS A 169 -4.20 -12.74 -9.21
C HIS A 169 -3.54 -12.93 -7.85
N ARG A 170 -3.62 -14.12 -7.27
CA ARG A 170 -2.91 -14.43 -6.02
C ARG A 170 -1.42 -14.16 -6.12
N ASP A 171 -0.78 -14.69 -7.16
CA ASP A 171 0.66 -14.51 -7.37
C ASP A 171 1.01 -13.03 -7.58
N LYS A 172 0.14 -12.27 -8.28
CA LYS A 172 0.30 -10.81 -8.45
C LYS A 172 0.16 -10.05 -7.13
N ASN A 173 -0.79 -10.42 -6.28
CA ASN A 173 -0.99 -9.82 -4.96
C ASN A 173 0.19 -10.10 -4.03
N ILE A 174 0.67 -11.34 -3.98
CA ILE A 174 1.87 -11.71 -3.21
C ILE A 174 3.06 -10.90 -3.71
N TRP A 175 3.28 -10.85 -5.03
CA TRP A 175 4.36 -10.05 -5.61
C TRP A 175 4.25 -8.57 -5.23
N GLY A 176 3.05 -7.99 -5.28
CA GLY A 176 2.79 -6.61 -4.87
C GLY A 176 3.14 -6.37 -3.40
N LEU A 177 2.75 -7.27 -2.50
CA LEU A 177 3.12 -7.16 -1.07
C LEU A 177 4.63 -7.33 -0.86
N LEU A 178 5.29 -8.23 -1.58
CA LEU A 178 6.75 -8.37 -1.53
C LEU A 178 7.46 -7.09 -2.02
N VAL A 179 6.91 -6.40 -3.02
CA VAL A 179 7.39 -5.07 -3.40
C VAL A 179 7.25 -4.09 -2.24
N ILE A 180 6.14 -4.08 -1.51
CA ILE A 180 5.98 -3.25 -0.30
C ILE A 180 7.09 -3.54 0.70
N VAL A 181 7.34 -4.82 1.03
CA VAL A 181 8.43 -5.21 1.95
C VAL A 181 9.78 -4.71 1.45
N GLN A 182 10.05 -4.81 0.15
CA GLN A 182 11.31 -4.35 -0.45
C GLN A 182 11.51 -2.83 -0.30
N LEU A 183 10.46 -2.00 -0.31
CA LEU A 183 10.59 -0.54 -0.18
C LEU A 183 11.25 -0.10 1.14
N PHE A 184 11.20 -0.95 2.17
CA PHE A 184 11.81 -0.69 3.48
C PHE A 184 13.27 -1.15 3.57
N LEU A 185 13.76 -1.90 2.58
CA LEU A 185 15.07 -2.59 2.60
C LEU A 185 16.08 -1.92 1.66
N VAL A 186 16.09 -0.59 1.63
CA VAL A 186 17.02 0.19 0.81
C VAL A 186 18.44 0.03 1.37
N ARG A 187 19.38 -0.40 0.52
CA ARG A 187 20.78 -0.59 0.92
C ARG A 187 21.40 0.73 1.37
N GLY A 188 22.04 0.74 2.53
CA GLY A 188 22.63 1.94 3.12
C GLY A 188 21.62 2.99 3.63
N GLY A 189 20.32 2.67 3.64
CA GLY A 189 19.29 3.55 4.19
C GLY A 189 19.40 3.67 5.70
N VAL A 190 19.26 4.89 6.23
CA VAL A 190 19.37 5.19 7.68
C VAL A 190 18.34 4.40 8.50
N ASN A 191 17.13 4.23 7.99
CA ASN A 191 16.05 3.50 8.67
C ASN A 191 16.06 1.99 8.41
N THR A 192 16.91 1.50 7.50
CA THR A 192 16.90 0.10 7.08
C THR A 192 17.16 -0.88 8.24
N PRO A 193 18.13 -0.63 9.16
CA PRO A 193 18.32 -1.52 10.31
C PRO A 193 17.07 -1.61 11.22
N ALA A 194 16.42 -0.48 11.47
CA ALA A 194 15.19 -0.44 12.27
C ALA A 194 14.03 -1.17 11.57
N ASN A 195 13.93 -1.03 10.25
CA ASN A 195 12.93 -1.74 9.45
C ASN A 195 13.15 -3.26 9.45
N GLN A 196 14.41 -3.70 9.28
CA GLN A 196 14.79 -5.11 9.33
C GLN A 196 14.45 -5.74 10.68
N LEU A 197 14.77 -5.05 11.78
CA LEU A 197 14.44 -5.51 13.13
C LEU A 197 12.93 -5.61 13.34
N ALA A 198 12.16 -4.64 12.85
CA ALA A 198 10.70 -4.70 12.91
C ALA A 198 10.13 -5.88 12.10
N PHE A 199 10.65 -6.16 10.91
CA PHE A 199 10.26 -7.31 10.08
C PHE A 199 10.64 -8.65 10.69
N TRP A 200 11.75 -8.71 11.42
CA TRP A 200 12.13 -9.90 12.18
C TRP A 200 11.15 -10.16 13.32
N HIS A 201 10.88 -9.16 14.16
CA HIS A 201 10.00 -9.31 15.32
C HIS A 201 8.53 -9.54 14.96
N SER A 202 8.08 -9.08 13.80
CA SER A 202 6.72 -9.30 13.32
C SER A 202 6.52 -10.64 12.59
N GLY A 203 7.60 -11.39 12.32
CA GLY A 203 7.54 -12.64 11.56
C GLY A 203 7.45 -12.47 10.04
N VAL A 204 7.56 -11.24 9.51
CA VAL A 204 7.55 -11.02 8.03
C VAL A 204 8.65 -11.83 7.36
N MET A 205 9.86 -11.84 7.92
CA MET A 205 10.98 -12.58 7.31
C MET A 205 10.73 -14.09 7.24
N GLU A 206 10.14 -14.66 8.29
CA GLU A 206 9.77 -16.08 8.32
C GLU A 206 8.75 -16.40 7.22
N GLN A 207 7.74 -15.55 7.05
CA GLN A 207 6.72 -15.76 6.01
C GLN A 207 7.26 -15.57 4.60
N VAL A 208 8.18 -14.61 4.41
CA VAL A 208 8.90 -14.43 3.13
C VAL A 208 9.72 -15.67 2.81
N LEU A 209 10.47 -16.24 3.77
CA LEU A 209 11.24 -17.47 3.55
C LEU A 209 10.32 -18.68 3.28
N SER A 210 9.22 -18.82 4.01
CA SER A 210 8.22 -19.86 3.77
C SER A 210 7.69 -19.80 2.33
N ALA A 211 7.42 -18.60 1.82
CA ALA A 211 7.04 -18.40 0.42
C ALA A 211 8.18 -18.74 -0.57
N ALA A 212 9.45 -18.52 -0.21
CA ALA A 212 10.62 -18.84 -1.05
C ALA A 212 10.73 -20.33 -1.36
N PHE A 213 10.49 -21.16 -0.34
CA PHE A 213 10.67 -22.61 -0.39
C PHE A 213 9.38 -23.35 -0.76
N SER A 214 8.26 -22.62 -0.87
CA SER A 214 6.98 -23.17 -1.29
C SER A 214 6.98 -23.46 -2.79
N GLN A 215 6.57 -24.69 -3.17
CA GLN A 215 6.32 -25.06 -4.56
C GLN A 215 4.98 -24.52 -5.09
N LYS A 216 4.19 -23.81 -4.26
CA LYS A 216 2.84 -23.36 -4.59
C LYS A 216 2.81 -22.10 -5.49
N PHE A 217 3.90 -21.34 -5.56
CA PHE A 217 3.93 -20.02 -6.20
C PHE A 217 4.76 -20.00 -7.48
N SER A 218 4.45 -19.08 -8.39
CA SER A 218 5.19 -18.92 -9.64
C SER A 218 6.65 -18.52 -9.45
N VAL A 219 7.43 -18.72 -10.53
CA VAL A 219 8.86 -18.35 -10.62
C VAL A 219 9.07 -16.84 -10.36
N ASN A 220 8.12 -15.99 -10.76
CA ASN A 220 8.22 -14.54 -10.55
C ASN A 220 8.13 -14.18 -9.06
N VAL A 221 7.24 -14.84 -8.32
CA VAL A 221 7.10 -14.65 -6.86
C VAL A 221 8.34 -15.16 -6.15
N THR A 222 8.77 -16.39 -6.45
CA THR A 222 9.96 -16.99 -5.82
C THR A 222 11.23 -16.18 -6.12
N SER A 223 11.46 -15.74 -7.36
CA SER A 223 12.56 -14.84 -7.71
C SER A 223 12.55 -13.56 -6.87
N LYS A 224 11.37 -12.95 -6.68
CA LYS A 224 11.24 -11.72 -5.90
C LYS A 224 11.55 -11.93 -4.42
N VAL A 225 11.12 -13.07 -3.88
CA VAL A 225 11.44 -13.47 -2.51
C VAL A 225 12.96 -13.63 -2.32
N TRP A 226 13.66 -14.21 -3.30
CA TRP A 226 15.11 -14.35 -3.25
C TRP A 226 15.83 -13.00 -3.23
N ASP A 227 15.38 -12.01 -4.01
CA ASP A 227 15.94 -10.66 -3.98
C ASP A 227 15.83 -10.00 -2.59
N ILE A 228 14.68 -10.18 -1.93
CA ILE A 228 14.45 -9.70 -0.56
C ILE A 228 15.36 -10.43 0.41
N THR A 229 15.43 -11.76 0.30
CA THR A 229 16.27 -12.59 1.16
C THR A 229 17.74 -12.17 1.08
N VAL A 230 18.28 -11.95 -0.12
CA VAL A 230 19.65 -11.46 -0.33
C VAL A 230 19.86 -10.09 0.31
N SER A 231 18.86 -9.20 0.21
CA SER A 231 18.92 -7.86 0.81
C SER A 231 18.92 -7.90 2.34
N VAL A 232 18.37 -8.97 2.95
CA VAL A 232 18.38 -9.21 4.40
C VAL A 232 19.58 -10.06 4.84
N SER A 233 20.09 -10.99 4.04
CA SER A 233 21.25 -11.82 4.42
C SER A 233 22.53 -11.00 4.63
N LEU A 234 22.70 -9.90 3.90
CA LEU A 234 23.78 -8.94 4.13
C LEU A 234 23.76 -8.37 5.57
N PHE A 235 22.58 -8.27 6.18
CA PHE A 235 22.40 -7.80 7.56
C PHE A 235 22.77 -8.85 8.62
N VAL A 236 22.58 -10.16 8.38
CA VAL A 236 23.06 -11.19 9.33
C VAL A 236 24.58 -11.15 9.44
N THR A 237 25.28 -10.89 8.32
CA THR A 237 26.73 -10.65 8.31
C THR A 237 27.15 -9.37 9.05
N ASP A 238 26.35 -8.29 8.98
CA ASP A 238 26.67 -7.03 9.68
C ASP A 238 26.32 -7.07 11.18
N LEU A 239 25.21 -7.69 11.58
CA LEU A 239 24.90 -7.96 13.00
C LEU A 239 25.95 -8.84 13.66
N SER A 240 26.43 -9.86 12.96
CA SER A 240 27.50 -10.75 13.43
C SER A 240 28.85 -10.03 13.57
N ARG A 241 29.08 -8.96 12.79
CA ARG A 241 30.26 -8.09 12.92
C ARG A 241 30.12 -7.08 14.07
N HIS A 242 28.92 -6.55 14.31
CA HIS A 242 28.68 -5.62 15.42
C HIS A 242 28.61 -6.30 16.79
N SER A 243 28.19 -7.57 16.87
CA SER A 243 28.22 -8.34 18.13
C SER A 243 29.63 -8.79 18.55
N GLN A 244 30.61 -8.75 17.64
CA GLN A 244 32.03 -9.00 17.94
C GLN A 244 32.81 -7.76 18.39
N LEU A 245 32.19 -6.56 18.39
CA LEU A 245 32.83 -5.29 18.72
C LEU A 245 32.38 -4.69 20.08
N ALA A 246 31.64 -5.42 20.91
CA ALA A 246 31.39 -5.03 22.29
C ALA A 246 32.57 -5.49 23.18
N PRO A 247 33.42 -4.60 23.71
CA PRO A 247 34.43 -4.99 24.69
C PRO A 247 33.75 -5.26 26.03
N ILE A 248 34.26 -6.27 26.72
CA ILE A 248 34.05 -6.55 28.15
C ILE A 248 34.54 -5.37 28.98
#